data_AF-A0A815PEZ5-F1
#
_entry.id   AF-A0A815PEZ5-F1
#
_cell.length_a   1.000
_cell.length_b   1.000
_cell.length_c   1.000
_cell.angle_alpha   90.00
_cell.angle_beta   90.00
_cell.angle_gamma   90.00
#
_symmetry.space_group_name_H-M   'P 1'
#
loop_
_entity.id
_entity.type
_entity.pdbx_description
1 polymer ?
#
loop_
_entity_poly.entity_id
_entity_poly.type
_entity_poly.pdbx_seq_one_letter_code
_entity_poly.pdbx_strand_id
1 'polypeptide(L)'
;MFPDSCTVNNGDCDSNTACSHDTKTNAVICTCKTGYTNTGSAVNVVCKDSCTINNGGCSSNLTCAHDDTTSAVICTCKDGYTNTGTAANVVCKDSCTLNNGGCDPNANCSHNAKTNAVKCTCKAGYGNTGSASNVICKGTLSVS
;
A
#
# COMPACT_ATOMS: atom_id res chain seq x y z
N MET A 1 13.81 -34.92 29.95
CA MET A 1 13.39 -33.58 29.52
C MET A 1 12.40 -33.77 28.39
N PHE A 2 11.17 -33.26 28.51
CA PHE A 2 10.23 -33.32 27.39
C PHE A 2 10.67 -32.31 26.32
N PRO A 3 10.53 -32.63 25.03
CA PRO A 3 10.86 -31.69 23.96
C PRO A 3 9.94 -30.47 24.02
N ASP A 4 10.48 -29.29 23.70
CA ASP A 4 9.73 -28.05 23.56
C ASP A 4 8.69 -28.24 22.43
N SER A 5 7.40 -28.15 22.75
CA SER A 5 6.34 -28.39 21.76
C SER A 5 6.34 -27.35 20.64
N CYS A 6 6.84 -26.13 20.84
CA CYS A 6 6.98 -25.17 19.75
C CYS A 6 8.01 -25.61 18.70
N THR A 7 8.94 -26.49 19.06
CA THR A 7 9.91 -27.07 18.11
C THR A 7 9.33 -28.22 17.28
N VAL A 8 8.13 -28.71 17.63
CA VAL A 8 7.44 -29.80 16.94
C VAL A 8 6.14 -29.26 16.34
N ASN A 9 6.03 -29.26 15.01
CA ASN A 9 4.84 -28.76 14.30
C ASN A 9 4.37 -27.35 14.75
N ASN A 10 5.31 -26.47 15.14
CA ASN A 10 5.01 -25.13 15.68
C ASN A 10 4.00 -25.15 16.85
N GLY A 11 4.01 -26.18 17.69
CA GLY A 11 3.05 -26.33 18.79
C GLY A 11 1.59 -26.50 18.31
N ASP A 12 1.39 -27.06 17.11
CA ASP A 12 0.10 -27.17 16.42
C ASP A 12 -0.56 -25.81 16.09
N CYS A 13 0.21 -24.72 16.15
CA CYS A 13 -0.26 -23.40 15.76
C CYS A 13 -0.30 -23.22 14.23
N ASP A 14 -1.17 -22.32 13.76
CA ASP A 14 -1.23 -21.88 12.36
C ASP A 14 0.15 -21.41 11.84
N SER A 15 0.45 -21.60 10.55
CA SER A 15 1.78 -21.32 9.97
C SER A 15 2.19 -19.84 10.02
N ASN A 16 1.21 -18.93 10.10
CA ASN A 16 1.43 -17.49 10.23
C ASN A 16 1.44 -17.02 11.69
N THR A 17 1.70 -17.93 12.63
CA THR A 17 1.88 -17.62 14.05
C THR A 17 3.33 -17.77 14.50
N ALA A 18 3.67 -17.09 15.58
CA ALA A 18 4.77 -17.43 16.47
C ALA A 18 4.23 -18.26 17.64
N CYS A 19 4.84 -19.42 17.87
CA CYS A 19 4.57 -20.27 19.03
C CYS A 19 5.42 -19.83 20.23
N SER A 20 4.81 -19.79 21.41
CA SER A 20 5.50 -19.59 22.68
C SER A 20 4.81 -20.37 23.80
N HIS A 21 5.35 -20.27 25.02
CA HIS A 21 4.81 -20.93 26.20
C HIS A 21 4.42 -19.91 27.28
N ASP A 22 3.28 -20.14 27.92
CA ASP A 22 2.90 -19.43 29.14
C ASP A 22 3.91 -19.74 30.27
N THR A 23 4.44 -18.72 30.91
CA THR A 23 5.53 -18.86 31.89
C THR A 23 5.11 -19.50 33.21
N LYS A 24 3.80 -19.64 33.48
CA LYS A 24 3.25 -20.21 34.73
C LYS A 24 2.71 -21.62 34.54
N THR A 25 2.02 -21.85 33.43
CA THR A 25 1.30 -23.08 33.14
C THR A 25 2.01 -23.96 32.11
N ASN A 26 3.02 -23.42 31.43
CA ASN A 26 3.70 -24.07 30.30
C ASN A 26 2.77 -24.40 29.13
N ALA A 27 1.55 -23.84 29.10
CA ALA A 27 0.61 -24.00 28.00
C ALA A 27 1.15 -23.36 26.71
N VAL A 28 0.88 -23.97 25.56
CA VAL A 28 1.23 -23.41 24.25
C VAL A 28 0.39 -22.17 23.98
N ILE A 29 1.04 -21.10 23.50
CA ILE A 29 0.42 -19.85 23.06
C ILE A 29 0.77 -19.64 21.59
N CYS A 30 -0.26 -19.53 20.76
CA CYS A 30 -0.15 -19.16 19.36
C CYS A 30 -0.46 -17.67 19.19
N THR A 31 0.46 -16.89 18.63
CA THR A 31 0.22 -15.46 18.35
C THR A 31 0.46 -15.17 16.88
N CYS A 32 -0.44 -14.46 16.20
CA CYS A 32 -0.21 -14.06 14.82
C CYS A 32 1.08 -13.25 14.67
N LYS A 33 1.85 -13.56 13.63
CA LYS A 33 3.02 -12.77 13.24
C LYS A 33 2.60 -11.35 12.87
N THR A 34 3.53 -10.41 12.94
CA THR A 34 3.32 -9.02 12.50
C THR A 34 2.74 -9.01 11.09
N GLY A 35 1.69 -8.20 10.89
CA GLY A 35 0.97 -8.12 9.62
C GLY A 35 -0.17 -9.13 9.46
N TYR A 36 -0.36 -10.07 10.38
CA TYR A 36 -1.47 -11.02 10.33
C TYR A 36 -2.50 -10.74 11.43
N THR A 37 -3.77 -10.93 11.09
CA THR A 37 -4.91 -10.75 11.99
C THR A 37 -5.48 -12.10 12.39
N ASN A 38 -5.74 -12.30 13.69
CA ASN A 38 -6.43 -13.50 14.16
C ASN A 38 -7.91 -13.44 13.72
N THR A 39 -8.30 -14.39 12.88
CA THR A 39 -9.68 -14.56 12.38
C THR A 39 -10.37 -15.80 12.97
N GLY A 40 -9.65 -16.55 13.82
CA GLY A 40 -10.16 -17.69 14.56
C GLY A 40 -10.68 -17.30 15.95
N SER A 41 -10.55 -18.22 16.90
CA SER A 41 -10.91 -17.97 18.31
C SER A 41 -9.65 -17.72 19.15
N ALA A 42 -9.85 -17.45 20.44
CA ALA A 42 -8.73 -17.30 21.39
C ALA A 42 -7.94 -18.60 21.62
N VAL A 43 -8.58 -19.77 21.43
CA VAL A 43 -7.97 -21.09 21.64
C VAL A 43 -7.62 -21.81 20.34
N ASN A 44 -8.18 -21.36 19.21
CA ASN A 44 -7.87 -21.86 17.88
C ASN A 44 -7.54 -20.66 16.98
N VAL A 45 -6.30 -20.21 17.09
CA VAL A 45 -5.80 -19.01 16.40
C VAL A 45 -5.60 -19.31 14.92
N VAL A 46 -6.20 -18.50 14.06
CA VAL A 46 -6.08 -18.61 12.60
C VAL A 46 -5.67 -17.26 12.05
N CYS A 47 -4.46 -17.18 11.49
CA CYS A 47 -3.84 -15.93 11.12
C CYS A 47 -3.94 -15.70 9.61
N LYS A 48 -4.74 -14.71 9.23
CA LYS A 48 -4.87 -14.26 7.83
C LYS A 48 -4.12 -12.96 7.61
N ASP A 49 -3.61 -12.79 6.40
CA ASP A 49 -3.00 -11.54 5.96
C ASP A 49 -3.97 -10.38 6.26
N SER A 50 -3.51 -9.40 7.04
CA SER A 50 -4.34 -8.28 7.46
C SER A 50 -4.79 -7.41 6.30
N CYS A 51 -4.03 -7.32 5.20
CA CYS A 51 -4.46 -6.59 4.02
C CYS A 51 -5.68 -7.24 3.34
N THR A 52 -5.90 -8.54 3.53
CA THR A 52 -7.12 -9.22 3.05
C THR A 52 -8.33 -8.98 3.95
N ILE A 53 -8.12 -8.46 5.16
CA ILE A 53 -9.15 -8.20 6.16
C ILE A 53 -9.35 -6.68 6.28
N ASN A 54 -10.46 -6.16 5.77
CA ASN A 54 -10.78 -4.73 5.84
C ASN A 54 -9.62 -3.82 5.33
N ASN A 55 -8.92 -4.26 4.27
CA ASN A 55 -7.78 -3.53 3.68
C ASN A 55 -6.69 -3.15 4.72
N GLY A 56 -6.46 -4.00 5.75
CA GLY A 56 -5.52 -3.71 6.83
C GLY A 56 -5.86 -2.46 7.67
N GLY A 57 -7.10 -1.97 7.60
CA GLY A 57 -7.53 -0.71 8.21
C GLY A 57 -7.21 0.53 7.37
N CYS A 58 -6.67 0.37 6.15
CA CYS A 58 -6.42 1.48 5.24
C CYS A 58 -7.73 2.01 4.63
N SER A 59 -7.86 3.35 4.57
CA SER A 59 -8.99 4.03 3.92
C SER A 59 -9.13 3.69 2.42
N SER A 60 -10.29 3.97 1.84
CA SER A 60 -10.68 3.50 0.49
C SER A 60 -9.77 3.95 -0.68
N ASN A 61 -9.09 5.08 -0.57
CA ASN A 61 -8.15 5.58 -1.59
C ASN A 61 -6.70 5.12 -1.37
N LEU A 62 -6.50 4.22 -0.42
CA LEU A 62 -5.19 3.68 -0.07
C LEU A 62 -5.12 2.20 -0.43
N THR A 63 -3.90 1.75 -0.73
CA THR A 63 -3.54 0.36 -0.92
C THR A 63 -2.85 -0.13 0.36
N CYS A 64 -3.24 -1.31 0.82
CA CYS A 64 -2.56 -2.00 1.91
C CYS A 64 -1.40 -2.83 1.37
N ALA A 65 -0.27 -2.81 2.06
CA ALA A 65 0.87 -3.69 1.82
C ALA A 65 1.57 -4.01 3.15
N HIS A 66 2.53 -4.93 3.09
CA HIS A 66 3.46 -5.17 4.20
C HIS A 66 4.75 -4.38 3.98
N ASP A 67 5.28 -3.81 5.04
CA ASP A 67 6.64 -3.27 5.06
C ASP A 67 7.65 -4.42 4.93
N ASP A 68 8.59 -4.31 3.99
CA ASP A 68 9.53 -5.40 3.65
C ASP A 68 10.47 -5.77 4.81
N THR A 69 10.69 -4.88 5.78
CA THR A 69 11.63 -5.11 6.89
C THR A 69 10.92 -5.61 8.14
N THR A 70 9.78 -5.01 8.47
CA THR A 70 9.05 -5.25 9.72
C THR A 70 7.84 -6.16 9.55
N SER A 71 7.43 -6.42 8.31
CA SER A 71 6.15 -7.07 7.94
C SER A 71 4.90 -6.35 8.47
N ALA A 72 5.04 -5.14 8.99
CA ALA A 72 3.93 -4.34 9.48
C ALA A 72 3.02 -3.91 8.32
N VAL A 73 1.72 -3.81 8.59
CA VAL A 73 0.78 -3.23 7.63
C VAL A 73 1.11 -1.77 7.40
N ILE A 74 1.24 -1.39 6.14
CA ILE A 74 1.41 -0.01 5.70
C ILE A 74 0.34 0.34 4.68
N CYS A 75 -0.11 1.60 4.73
CA CYS A 75 -1.08 2.15 3.80
C CYS A 75 -0.40 3.16 2.89
N THR A 76 -0.53 3.01 1.58
CA THR A 76 0.03 3.96 0.60
C THR A 76 -1.07 4.50 -0.31
N CYS A 77 -0.88 5.68 -0.88
CA CYS A 77 -1.85 6.21 -1.84
C CYS A 77 -1.89 5.34 -3.09
N LYS A 78 -3.10 5.11 -3.62
CA LYS A 78 -3.27 4.50 -4.95
C LYS A 78 -2.60 5.35 -6.03
N ASP A 79 -2.27 4.72 -7.16
CA ASP A 79 -1.77 5.42 -8.34
C ASP A 79 -2.68 6.59 -8.71
N GLY A 80 -2.08 7.73 -9.06
CA GLY A 80 -2.82 8.97 -9.35
C GLY A 80 -3.22 9.78 -8.11
N TYR A 81 -2.87 9.33 -6.91
CA TYR A 81 -3.05 10.11 -5.68
C TYR A 81 -1.71 10.40 -5.01
N THR A 82 -1.62 11.60 -4.43
CA THR A 82 -0.44 12.04 -3.68
C THR A 82 -0.75 12.09 -2.19
N ASN A 83 0.17 11.59 -1.36
CA ASN A 83 0.08 11.74 0.09
C ASN A 83 0.34 13.21 0.47
N THR A 84 -0.68 13.84 1.07
CA THR A 84 -0.65 15.19 1.62
C THR A 84 -0.65 15.21 3.15
N GLY A 85 -0.69 14.04 3.78
CA GLY A 85 -0.62 13.85 5.22
C GLY A 85 0.81 13.62 5.71
N THR A 86 0.94 12.87 6.79
CA THR A 86 2.25 12.45 7.36
C THR A 86 2.49 10.98 7.08
N ALA A 87 3.68 10.47 7.45
CA ALA A 87 3.96 9.03 7.38
C ALA A 87 3.05 8.22 8.32
N ALA A 88 2.67 8.77 9.48
CA ALA A 88 1.80 8.12 10.45
C ALA A 88 0.30 8.28 10.13
N ASN A 89 -0.06 9.29 9.32
CA ASN A 89 -1.44 9.56 8.93
C ASN A 89 -1.49 9.94 7.45
N VAL A 90 -1.63 8.93 6.60
CA VAL A 90 -1.62 9.07 5.14
C VAL A 90 -2.95 9.68 4.67
N VAL A 91 -2.86 10.79 3.96
CA VAL A 91 -4.03 11.50 3.40
C VAL A 91 -3.85 11.67 1.90
N CYS A 92 -4.60 10.90 1.13
CA CYS A 92 -4.46 10.87 -0.32
C CYS A 92 -5.40 11.88 -1.00
N LYS A 93 -4.82 12.75 -1.83
CA LYS A 93 -5.56 13.66 -2.71
C LYS A 93 -5.22 13.37 -4.16
N ASP A 94 -6.19 13.58 -5.04
CA ASP A 94 -6.01 13.46 -6.49
C ASP A 94 -4.81 14.32 -6.92
N SER A 95 -3.81 13.67 -7.54
CA SER A 95 -2.58 14.33 -7.97
C SER A 95 -2.82 15.45 -8.98
N CYS A 96 -3.83 15.36 -9.85
CA CYS A 96 -4.15 16.43 -10.80
C CYS A 96 -4.66 17.70 -10.12
N THR A 97 -5.25 17.59 -8.93
CA THR A 97 -5.65 18.76 -8.12
C THR A 97 -4.48 19.43 -7.41
N LEU A 98 -3.32 18.77 -7.39
CA LEU A 98 -2.10 19.24 -6.72
C LEU A 98 -1.05 19.60 -7.77
N ASN A 99 -0.76 20.89 -7.93
CA ASN A 99 0.26 21.37 -8.88
C ASN A 99 0.09 20.76 -10.30
N ASN A 100 -1.16 20.61 -10.77
CA ASN A 100 -1.50 20.02 -12.07
C ASN A 100 -0.85 18.63 -12.31
N GLY A 101 -0.68 17.82 -11.26
CA GLY A 101 -0.01 16.51 -11.35
C GLY A 101 1.47 16.58 -11.75
N GLY A 102 2.10 17.76 -11.65
CA GLY A 102 3.45 18.00 -12.17
C GLY A 102 3.52 18.16 -13.69
N CYS A 103 2.39 18.25 -14.38
CA CYS A 103 2.34 18.51 -15.81
C CYS A 103 2.80 19.94 -16.15
N ASP A 104 3.33 20.12 -17.36
CA ASP A 104 3.63 21.45 -17.93
C ASP A 104 2.41 22.39 -17.79
N PRO A 105 2.59 23.70 -17.51
CA PRO A 105 1.48 24.66 -17.42
C PRO A 105 0.57 24.71 -18.66
N ASN A 106 1.10 24.37 -19.84
CA ASN A 106 0.37 24.29 -21.10
C ASN A 106 -0.16 22.88 -21.40
N ALA A 107 -0.15 21.97 -20.42
CA ALA A 107 -0.77 20.65 -20.48
C ALA A 107 -2.01 20.55 -19.60
N ASN A 108 -2.93 19.68 -19.98
CA ASN A 108 -4.02 19.19 -19.14
C ASN A 108 -3.55 17.95 -18.38
N CYS A 109 -3.84 17.90 -17.08
CA CYS A 109 -3.69 16.70 -16.27
C CYS A 109 -4.94 15.82 -16.34
N SER A 110 -4.73 14.52 -16.40
CA SER A 110 -5.77 13.49 -16.39
C SER A 110 -5.20 12.19 -15.81
N HIS A 111 -6.02 11.15 -15.67
CA HIS A 111 -5.57 9.82 -15.26
C HIS A 111 -5.58 8.86 -16.44
N ASN A 112 -4.60 7.96 -16.49
CA ASN A 112 -4.61 6.83 -17.40
C ASN A 112 -5.77 5.89 -17.04
N ALA A 113 -6.62 5.55 -18.00
CA ALA A 113 -7.80 4.72 -17.75
C ALA A 113 -7.51 3.30 -17.24
N LYS A 114 -6.30 2.77 -17.46
CA LYS A 114 -5.91 1.42 -17.01
C LYS A 114 -5.15 1.40 -15.69
N THR A 115 -4.21 2.35 -15.52
CA THR A 115 -3.30 2.36 -14.36
C THR A 115 -3.66 3.42 -13.33
N ASN A 116 -4.60 4.32 -13.64
CA ASN A 116 -4.90 5.54 -12.87
C ASN A 116 -3.71 6.51 -12.67
N ALA A 117 -2.53 6.20 -13.22
CA ALA A 117 -1.37 7.08 -13.16
C ALA A 117 -1.64 8.44 -13.83
N VAL A 118 -0.98 9.48 -13.33
CA VAL A 118 -1.06 10.84 -13.90
C VAL A 118 -0.63 10.81 -15.38
N LYS A 119 -1.44 11.45 -16.22
CA LYS A 119 -1.22 11.59 -17.66
C LYS A 119 -1.35 13.06 -18.05
N CYS A 120 -0.25 13.61 -18.56
CA CYS A 120 -0.20 14.96 -19.10
C CYS A 120 -0.44 14.94 -20.61
N THR A 121 -1.30 15.83 -21.11
CA THR A 121 -1.52 16.01 -22.56
C THR A 121 -1.49 17.49 -22.90
N CYS A 122 -0.70 17.90 -23.89
CA CYS A 122 -0.63 19.31 -24.29
C CYS A 122 -2.00 19.85 -24.70
N LYS A 123 -2.28 21.10 -24.30
CA LYS A 123 -3.47 21.83 -24.72
C LYS A 123 -3.43 22.06 -26.23
N ALA A 124 -4.59 22.32 -26.84
CA ALA A 124 -4.68 22.66 -28.26
C ALA A 124 -3.74 23.82 -28.60
N GLY A 125 -3.00 23.71 -29.71
CA GLY A 125 -1.99 24.68 -30.14
C GLY A 125 -0.58 24.46 -29.57
N TYR A 126 -0.38 23.45 -28.72
CA TYR A 126 0.93 23.08 -28.19
C TYR A 126 1.33 21.67 -28.60
N GLY A 127 2.59 21.50 -29.01
CA GLY A 127 3.21 20.20 -29.28
C GLY A 127 4.03 19.72 -28.09
N ASN A 128 4.04 18.41 -27.84
CA ASN A 128 4.94 17.80 -26.86
C ASN A 128 6.36 17.73 -27.46
N THR A 129 7.30 18.47 -26.88
CA THR A 129 8.73 18.43 -27.24
C THR A 129 9.59 17.65 -26.24
N GLY A 130 8.96 17.06 -25.22
CA GLY A 130 9.61 16.24 -24.20
C GLY A 130 9.46 14.74 -24.48
N SER A 131 9.25 13.96 -23.43
CA SER A 131 9.00 12.52 -23.50
C SER A 131 7.58 12.17 -23.04
N ALA A 132 7.22 10.88 -23.07
CA ALA A 132 5.94 10.41 -22.55
C ALA A 132 5.80 10.60 -21.03
N SER A 133 6.91 10.52 -20.29
CA SER A 133 6.95 10.65 -18.82
C SER A 133 7.31 12.07 -18.36
N ASN A 134 7.83 12.91 -19.25
CA ASN A 134 8.13 14.31 -18.98
C ASN A 134 7.64 15.15 -20.16
N VAL A 135 6.33 15.45 -20.14
CA VAL A 135 5.66 16.20 -21.20
C VAL A 135 6.04 17.68 -21.10
N ILE A 136 6.59 18.24 -22.17
CA ILE A 136 6.95 19.66 -22.27
C ILE A 136 6.16 20.24 -23.44
N CYS A 137 5.32 21.24 -23.17
CA CYS A 137 4.38 21.76 -24.16
C CYS A 137 4.85 23.11 -24.70
N LYS A 138 5.29 23.11 -25.96
CA LYS A 138 5.71 24.32 -26.68
C LYS A 138 4.70 24.65 -27.76
N GLY A 139 4.38 25.94 -27.91
CA GLY A 139 3.47 26.38 -28.95
C GLY A 139 3.98 25.94 -30.32
N THR A 140 3.09 25.40 -31.15
CA THR A 140 3.42 25.22 -32.56
C THR A 140 3.58 26.60 -33.16
N LEU A 141 4.77 26.94 -33.63
CA LEU A 141 4.97 28.14 -34.45
C LEU A 141 3.92 28.12 -35.55
N SER A 142 2.98 29.06 -35.51
CA SER A 142 2.20 29.44 -36.68
C SER A 142 3.21 29.93 -37.71
N VAL A 143 3.65 29.03 -38.60
CA VAL A 143 4.24 29.48 -39.86
C VAL A 143 3.09 30.21 -40.56
N SER A 144 3.30 31.51 -40.75
CA SER A 144 2.36 32.47 -41.31
C SER A 144 1.80 32.03 -42.66
#